data_AF-A0A7J3A3A1-F1
#
_entry.id   AF-A0A7J3A3A1-F1
#
_cell.length_a   1.000
_cell.length_b   1.000
_cell.length_c   1.000
_cell.angle_alpha   90.00
_cell.angle_beta   90.00
_cell.angle_gamma   90.00
#
_symmetry.space_group_name_H-M   'P 1'
#
loop_
_entity.id
_entity.type
_entity.pdbx_description
1 polymer ?
#
loop_
_entity_poly.entity_id
_entity_poly.type
_entity_poly.pdbx_seq_one_letter_code
_entity_poly.pdbx_strand_id
1 'polypeptide(L)'
;MLLSFKIKINSGFRNMLLNEFLRHLKELDDDVVEKAVRFWMVAPIEKYSFSDAIKEWDTRHLPPQPIEEFIRIDNIVRALGRDGLNTFIAVDQIISLLPNSLYQQLIKAESSERLSILRGFCKKIEDHVEGKSLTDLKPEDAKKEKVLLVIPSQKQLKVVYNNWDRWVWRRITYNGEPTPSVDGWIRDVLKLADAIKDANVTPIIVTDKSIEERVREEASYNVIGLDIPEDLAKIGYVRDQSVTWCRHPIIGNMALDIRQGEEWIINEVYYELGLTPLLRVRWAKDREYLVKAKMEGGNFFLLKIDGSTVLLTGVGVRGSNYPIFKVLSEILPEEVRIIGVPLSGYVKNWAETGAVHLDVVFTYLGELNGVYYSVLDPLRLGFYSGLEYNREKEAFQIISLGRLFKELGVIIDEPPREKTSPITMSNALNLGKGKLVADAYNREVNKYLEKEFGVDVIEVEIPQIEAGGGGPRCASRELWID
;
A
#
# COMPACT_ATOMS: atom_id res chain seq x y z
N MET A 1 -28.08 0.80 50.80
CA MET A 1 -27.42 1.93 50.12
C MET A 1 -26.19 1.35 49.43
N LEU A 2 -26.36 0.91 48.18
CA LEU A 2 -25.38 0.15 47.40
C LEU A 2 -24.36 1.11 46.79
N LEU A 3 -23.11 1.05 47.26
CA LEU A 3 -21.96 1.68 46.61
C LEU A 3 -21.68 0.94 45.30
N SER A 4 -21.96 1.60 44.17
CA SER A 4 -21.52 1.11 42.86
C SER A 4 -20.04 1.42 42.68
N PHE A 5 -19.21 0.39 42.74
CA PHE A 5 -17.86 0.43 42.19
C PHE A 5 -17.99 0.46 40.66
N LYS A 6 -18.02 1.68 40.10
CA LYS A 6 -17.70 1.89 38.68
C LYS A 6 -16.21 1.63 38.49
N ILE A 7 -15.86 0.40 38.11
CA ILE A 7 -14.57 0.12 37.50
C ILE A 7 -14.54 0.92 36.19
N LYS A 8 -13.70 1.95 36.15
CA LYS A 8 -13.26 2.58 34.90
C LYS A 8 -12.58 1.50 34.07
N ILE A 9 -13.29 0.96 33.08
CA ILE A 9 -12.65 0.30 31.94
C ILE A 9 -11.97 1.44 31.19
N ASN A 10 -10.67 1.61 31.43
CA ASN A 10 -9.87 2.61 30.73
C ASN A 10 -10.00 2.38 29.22
N SER A 11 -10.27 3.46 28.51
CA SER A 11 -10.32 3.64 27.07
C SER A 11 -8.96 3.47 26.38
N GLY A 12 -8.18 2.46 26.78
CA GLY A 12 -6.76 2.31 26.46
C GLY A 12 -6.47 1.44 25.24
N PHE A 13 -7.10 1.71 24.10
CA PHE A 13 -6.67 1.12 22.83
C PHE A 13 -6.37 2.25 21.84
N ARG A 14 -5.22 2.89 22.02
CA ARG A 14 -4.53 3.59 20.93
C ARG A 14 -3.58 2.56 20.33
N ASN A 15 -3.63 2.32 19.02
CA ASN A 15 -2.67 1.48 18.33
C ASN A 15 -1.26 1.93 18.72
N MET A 16 -0.57 1.01 19.38
CA MET A 16 0.76 1.21 19.89
C MET A 16 1.72 1.39 18.70
N LEU A 17 2.66 2.32 18.77
CA LEU A 17 3.77 2.34 17.80
C LEU A 17 4.69 1.12 18.06
N LEU A 18 5.55 0.75 17.12
CA LEU A 18 6.45 -0.41 17.29
C LEU A 18 7.27 -0.40 18.59
N ASN A 19 7.67 0.78 19.09
CA ASN A 19 8.30 0.95 20.40
C ASN A 19 7.48 0.40 21.57
N GLU A 20 6.17 0.60 21.52
CA GLU A 20 5.25 0.18 22.55
C GLU A 20 5.04 -1.33 22.49
N PHE A 21 4.91 -1.92 21.30
CA PHE A 21 4.86 -3.38 21.15
C PHE A 21 6.16 -4.07 21.62
N LEU A 22 7.31 -3.49 21.31
CA LEU A 22 8.60 -3.99 21.78
C LEU A 22 8.72 -3.96 23.30
N ARG A 23 8.33 -2.84 23.94
CA ARG A 23 8.29 -2.73 25.41
C ARG A 23 7.37 -3.77 26.02
N HIS A 24 6.15 -3.91 25.50
CA HIS A 24 5.21 -4.90 25.99
C HIS A 24 5.78 -6.33 25.88
N LEU A 25 6.34 -6.71 24.73
CA LEU A 25 6.92 -8.05 24.55
C LEU A 25 8.10 -8.34 25.48
N LYS A 26 8.92 -7.35 25.81
CA LYS A 26 10.05 -7.52 26.74
C LYS A 26 9.63 -7.81 28.17
N GLU A 27 8.47 -7.29 28.57
CA GLU A 27 7.92 -7.52 29.91
C GLU A 27 7.24 -8.90 30.03
N LEU A 28 6.96 -9.57 28.90
CA LEU A 28 6.33 -10.88 28.89
C LEU A 28 7.35 -12.01 29.05
N ASP A 29 7.00 -12.97 29.90
CA ASP A 29 7.69 -14.24 30.03
C ASP A 29 7.69 -15.01 28.70
N ASP A 30 8.77 -15.76 28.47
CA ASP A 30 8.98 -16.53 27.24
C ASP A 30 7.87 -17.56 26.99
N ASP A 31 7.34 -18.21 28.03
CA ASP A 31 6.21 -19.14 27.94
C ASP A 31 4.94 -18.46 27.39
N VAL A 32 4.71 -17.19 27.75
CA VAL A 32 3.56 -16.40 27.28
C VAL A 32 3.73 -16.04 25.81
N VAL A 33 4.93 -15.60 25.42
CA VAL A 33 5.27 -15.28 24.03
C VAL A 33 5.14 -16.53 23.17
N GLU A 34 5.70 -17.65 23.58
CA GLU A 34 5.64 -18.92 22.84
C GLU A 34 4.18 -19.37 22.63
N LYS A 35 3.37 -19.31 23.69
CA LYS A 35 1.94 -19.63 23.61
C LYS A 35 1.20 -18.71 22.63
N ALA A 36 1.51 -17.42 22.63
CA ALA A 36 0.94 -16.44 21.73
C ALA A 36 1.35 -16.66 20.26
N VAL A 37 2.62 -17.00 20.01
CA VAL A 37 3.10 -17.37 18.66
C VAL A 37 2.40 -18.62 18.14
N ARG A 38 2.28 -19.66 18.97
CA ARG A 38 1.54 -20.88 18.62
C ARG A 38 0.09 -20.56 18.26
N PHE A 39 -0.58 -19.73 19.05
CA PHE A 39 -1.95 -19.29 18.76
C PHE A 39 -2.01 -18.46 17.48
N TRP A 40 -1.07 -17.54 17.26
CA TRP A 40 -1.00 -16.70 16.05
C TRP A 40 -0.97 -17.53 14.76
N MET A 41 -0.20 -18.63 14.75
CA MET A 41 -0.09 -19.52 13.58
C MET A 41 -1.40 -20.25 13.24
N VAL A 42 -2.26 -20.48 14.22
CA VAL A 42 -3.49 -21.28 14.07
C VAL A 42 -4.76 -20.49 14.40
N ALA A 43 -4.64 -19.17 14.50
CA ALA A 43 -5.74 -18.31 14.92
C ALA A 43 -6.93 -18.51 13.97
N PRO A 44 -8.13 -18.80 14.49
CA PRO A 44 -9.29 -19.03 13.65
C PRO A 44 -9.71 -17.72 12.99
N ILE A 45 -9.46 -17.61 11.68
CA ILE A 45 -9.88 -16.48 10.86
C ILE A 45 -11.20 -16.85 10.17
N GLU A 46 -12.27 -16.19 10.57
CA GLU A 46 -13.56 -16.22 9.87
C GLU A 46 -13.44 -15.39 8.60
N LYS A 47 -13.90 -15.92 7.46
CA LYS A 47 -13.83 -15.26 6.15
C LYS A 47 -15.22 -15.10 5.56
N TYR A 48 -15.51 -13.92 5.03
CA TYR A 48 -16.72 -13.64 4.26
C TYR A 48 -16.34 -13.11 2.88
N SER A 49 -16.67 -13.85 1.82
CA SER A 49 -16.34 -13.51 0.45
C SER A 49 -17.44 -12.65 -0.17
N PHE A 50 -17.07 -11.49 -0.72
CA PHE A 50 -18.06 -10.63 -1.39
C PHE A 50 -18.57 -11.25 -2.69
N SER A 51 -17.83 -12.21 -3.28
CA SER A 51 -18.30 -12.98 -4.43
C SER A 51 -19.60 -13.73 -4.13
N ASP A 52 -19.84 -14.12 -2.88
CA ASP A 52 -21.01 -14.90 -2.48
C ASP A 52 -22.31 -14.09 -2.64
N ALA A 53 -22.21 -12.76 -2.67
CA ALA A 53 -23.32 -11.84 -2.90
C ALA A 53 -23.45 -11.38 -4.36
N ILE A 54 -22.59 -11.87 -5.26
CA ILE A 54 -22.52 -11.42 -6.66
C ILE A 54 -22.99 -12.54 -7.59
N LYS A 55 -23.95 -12.22 -8.46
CA LYS A 55 -24.38 -13.15 -9.51
C LYS A 55 -23.22 -13.42 -10.48
N GLU A 56 -22.77 -14.66 -10.61
CA GLU A 56 -21.75 -15.06 -11.61
C GLU A 56 -22.24 -14.88 -13.06
N TRP A 57 -21.30 -14.91 -14.02
CA TRP A 57 -21.63 -15.03 -15.44
C TRP A 57 -21.46 -16.48 -15.90
N ASP A 58 -22.31 -16.91 -16.82
CA ASP A 58 -22.22 -18.25 -17.41
C ASP A 58 -20.93 -18.44 -18.25
N THR A 59 -20.28 -17.35 -18.66
CA THR A 59 -19.21 -17.37 -19.69
C THR A 59 -17.87 -16.75 -19.25
N ARG A 60 -17.78 -16.15 -18.06
CA ARG A 60 -16.52 -15.59 -17.55
C ARG A 60 -16.45 -15.73 -16.03
N HIS A 61 -15.26 -15.98 -15.52
CA HIS A 61 -15.01 -15.90 -14.09
C HIS A 61 -15.10 -14.46 -13.60
N LEU A 62 -15.65 -14.27 -12.40
CA LEU A 62 -15.63 -12.98 -11.73
C LEU A 62 -14.17 -12.59 -11.44
N PRO A 63 -13.79 -11.31 -11.62
CA PRO A 63 -12.51 -10.82 -11.14
C PRO A 63 -12.47 -10.97 -9.60
N PRO A 64 -11.28 -11.13 -8.98
CA PRO A 64 -11.20 -11.38 -7.54
C PRO A 64 -11.89 -10.27 -6.75
N GLN A 65 -12.73 -10.68 -5.81
CA GLN A 65 -13.50 -9.80 -4.94
C GLN A 65 -12.88 -9.74 -3.54
N PRO A 66 -13.16 -8.68 -2.78
CA PRO A 66 -12.60 -8.54 -1.45
C PRO A 66 -13.17 -9.59 -0.50
N ILE A 67 -12.33 -10.06 0.41
CA ILE A 67 -12.73 -10.94 1.51
C ILE A 67 -12.66 -10.13 2.79
N GLU A 68 -13.70 -10.18 3.62
CA GLU A 68 -13.62 -9.71 4.99
C GLU A 68 -13.10 -10.83 5.89
N GLU A 69 -12.13 -10.51 6.73
CA GLU A 69 -11.46 -11.47 7.60
C GLU A 69 -11.58 -10.97 9.05
N PHE A 70 -11.99 -11.87 9.95
CA PHE A 70 -12.27 -11.54 11.35
C PHE A 70 -11.69 -12.60 12.29
N ILE A 71 -11.25 -12.16 13.47
CA ILE A 71 -10.90 -13.04 14.59
C ILE A 71 -11.76 -12.65 15.79
N ARG A 72 -12.51 -13.60 16.34
CA ARG A 72 -13.26 -13.36 17.59
C ARG A 72 -12.31 -13.11 18.74
N ILE A 73 -12.48 -12.00 19.45
CA ILE A 73 -11.64 -11.64 20.61
C ILE A 73 -11.77 -12.70 21.71
N ASP A 74 -12.95 -13.30 21.89
CA ASP A 74 -13.16 -14.38 22.86
C ASP A 74 -12.31 -15.62 22.59
N ASN A 75 -11.93 -15.90 21.33
CA ASN A 75 -11.03 -17.01 21.02
C ASN A 75 -9.61 -16.68 21.50
N ILE A 76 -9.19 -15.43 21.32
CA ILE A 76 -7.89 -14.92 21.79
C ILE A 76 -7.84 -14.96 23.31
N VAL A 77 -8.85 -14.43 23.99
CA VAL A 77 -8.92 -14.36 25.46
C VAL A 77 -8.98 -15.76 26.08
N ARG A 78 -9.72 -16.70 25.47
CA ARG A 78 -9.74 -18.10 25.92
C ARG A 78 -8.38 -18.78 25.79
N ALA A 79 -7.66 -18.52 24.69
CA ALA A 79 -6.35 -19.12 24.47
C ALA A 79 -5.27 -18.48 25.34
N LEU A 80 -5.22 -17.15 25.42
CA LEU A 80 -4.09 -16.38 25.96
C LEU A 80 -4.37 -15.72 27.31
N GLY A 81 -5.60 -15.79 27.83
CA GLY A 81 -5.99 -15.20 29.10
C GLY A 81 -6.51 -13.76 28.97
N ARG A 82 -6.75 -13.11 30.12
CA ARG A 82 -7.44 -11.81 30.20
C ARG A 82 -6.76 -10.69 29.41
N ASP A 83 -5.42 -10.64 29.44
CA ASP A 83 -4.61 -9.66 28.70
C ASP A 83 -4.18 -10.17 27.31
N GLY A 84 -4.69 -11.34 26.91
CA GLY A 84 -4.29 -12.06 25.70
C GLY A 84 -4.45 -11.28 24.40
N LEU A 85 -5.37 -10.32 24.34
CA LEU A 85 -5.54 -9.45 23.17
C LEU A 85 -4.31 -8.58 22.92
N ASN A 86 -3.77 -7.93 23.95
CA ASN A 86 -2.60 -7.07 23.82
C ASN A 86 -1.37 -7.89 23.45
N THR A 87 -1.22 -9.06 24.08
CA THR A 87 -0.15 -10.02 23.75
C THR A 87 -0.25 -10.48 22.29
N PHE A 88 -1.45 -10.86 21.82
CA PHE A 88 -1.66 -11.28 20.44
C PHE A 88 -1.27 -10.18 19.44
N ILE A 89 -1.71 -8.95 19.67
CA ILE A 89 -1.42 -7.83 18.77
C ILE A 89 0.08 -7.52 18.76
N ALA A 90 0.74 -7.51 19.91
CA ALA A 90 2.18 -7.26 19.96
C ALA A 90 2.97 -8.35 19.22
N VAL A 91 2.62 -9.62 19.43
CA VAL A 91 3.23 -10.75 18.70
C VAL A 91 2.94 -10.66 17.20
N ASP A 92 1.70 -10.39 16.80
CA ASP A 92 1.32 -10.23 15.40
C ASP A 92 2.11 -9.10 14.74
N GLN A 93 2.27 -7.96 15.41
CA GLN A 93 3.02 -6.83 14.88
C GLN A 93 4.48 -7.16 14.64
N ILE A 94 5.17 -7.75 15.63
CA ILE A 94 6.58 -8.15 15.45
C ILE A 94 6.74 -9.21 14.37
N ILE A 95 5.92 -10.28 14.40
CA ILE A 95 5.99 -11.33 13.37
C ILE A 95 5.76 -10.71 12.00
N SER A 96 4.76 -9.83 11.86
CA SER A 96 4.34 -9.27 10.58
C SER A 96 5.33 -8.29 9.94
N LEU A 97 6.32 -7.84 10.72
CA LEU A 97 7.43 -6.98 10.30
C LEU A 97 8.72 -7.76 10.02
N LEU A 98 8.73 -9.07 10.23
CA LEU A 98 9.90 -9.87 9.89
C LEU A 98 10.19 -9.77 8.39
N PRO A 99 11.48 -9.67 8.00
CA PRO A 99 11.89 -9.91 6.62
C PRO A 99 11.50 -11.35 6.23
N ASN A 100 11.14 -11.56 4.96
CA ASN A 100 10.68 -12.86 4.45
C ASN A 100 11.63 -14.01 4.84
N SER A 101 12.94 -13.80 4.77
CA SER A 101 13.95 -14.80 5.15
C SER A 101 13.81 -15.28 6.60
N LEU A 102 13.56 -14.37 7.55
CA LEU A 102 13.31 -14.71 8.96
C LEU A 102 11.90 -15.26 9.19
N TYR A 103 10.90 -14.73 8.48
CA TYR A 103 9.53 -15.25 8.52
C TYR A 103 9.48 -16.72 8.11
N GLN A 104 10.15 -17.10 7.01
CA GLN A 104 10.23 -18.48 6.53
C GLN A 104 10.94 -19.40 7.52
N GLN A 105 11.95 -18.91 8.25
CA GLN A 105 12.58 -19.66 9.33
C GLN A 105 11.60 -19.87 10.49
N LEU A 106 10.91 -18.81 10.93
CA LEU A 106 9.97 -18.87 12.05
C LEU A 106 8.84 -19.88 11.83
N ILE A 107 8.25 -19.92 10.64
CA ILE A 107 7.14 -20.86 10.35
C ILE A 107 7.59 -22.32 10.28
N LYS A 108 8.87 -22.58 9.96
CA LYS A 108 9.45 -23.93 9.87
C LYS A 108 10.11 -24.40 11.18
N ALA A 109 10.49 -23.46 12.03
CA ALA A 109 11.18 -23.69 13.28
C ALA A 109 10.32 -24.42 14.32
N GLU A 110 10.98 -25.11 15.24
CA GLU A 110 10.37 -25.62 16.48
C GLU A 110 10.24 -24.50 17.52
N SER A 111 9.50 -24.74 18.60
CA SER A 111 9.02 -23.66 19.47
C SER A 111 10.12 -22.82 20.14
N SER A 112 11.21 -23.43 20.62
CA SER A 112 12.34 -22.70 21.23
C SER A 112 13.12 -21.86 20.21
N GLU A 113 13.24 -22.35 18.97
CA GLU A 113 13.89 -21.64 17.87
C GLU A 113 13.05 -20.44 17.40
N ARG A 114 11.70 -20.57 17.35
CA ARG A 114 10.79 -19.45 17.04
C ARG A 114 11.00 -18.27 17.99
N LEU A 115 11.11 -18.57 19.28
CA LEU A 115 11.34 -17.56 20.31
C LEU A 115 12.69 -16.87 20.11
N SER A 116 13.74 -17.64 19.82
CA SER A 116 15.09 -17.10 19.52
C SER A 116 15.06 -16.14 18.32
N ILE A 117 14.38 -16.52 17.23
CA ILE A 117 14.22 -15.67 16.05
C ILE A 117 13.52 -14.36 16.41
N LEU A 118 12.40 -14.43 17.15
CA LEU A 118 11.65 -13.23 17.55
C LEU A 118 12.43 -12.32 18.47
N ARG A 119 13.03 -12.87 19.54
CA ARG A 119 13.84 -12.09 20.49
C ARG A 119 15.06 -11.48 19.80
N GLY A 120 15.71 -12.23 18.91
CA GLY A 120 16.84 -11.77 18.11
C GLY A 120 16.44 -10.60 17.19
N PHE A 121 15.29 -10.71 16.51
CA PHE A 121 14.76 -9.63 15.68
C PHE A 121 14.41 -8.40 16.51
N CYS A 122 13.67 -8.56 17.62
CA CYS A 122 13.33 -7.47 18.54
C CYS A 122 14.58 -6.71 19.00
N LYS A 123 15.63 -7.42 19.41
CA LYS A 123 16.90 -6.83 19.83
C LYS A 123 17.58 -6.05 18.69
N LYS A 124 17.51 -6.56 17.45
CA LYS A 124 18.11 -5.89 16.29
C LYS A 124 17.40 -4.58 15.94
N ILE A 125 16.07 -4.55 16.04
CA ILE A 125 15.30 -3.36 15.66
C ILE A 125 15.20 -2.34 16.79
N GLU A 126 15.40 -2.72 18.05
CA GLU A 126 15.25 -1.86 19.23
C GLU A 126 15.88 -0.47 19.09
N ASP A 127 17.19 -0.41 18.82
CA ASP A 127 17.94 0.83 18.67
C ASP A 127 17.47 1.66 17.46
N HIS A 128 16.76 1.01 16.54
CA HIS A 128 16.21 1.60 15.33
C HIS A 128 14.75 2.02 15.50
N VAL A 129 14.11 1.92 16.66
CA VAL A 129 12.70 2.34 16.79
C VAL A 129 12.50 3.46 17.80
N GLU A 130 13.39 3.57 18.79
CA GLU A 130 13.23 4.53 19.89
C GLU A 130 13.05 5.97 19.41
N GLY A 131 12.04 6.66 19.95
CA GLY A 131 11.72 8.06 19.63
C GLY A 131 11.10 8.32 18.25
N LYS A 132 10.92 7.30 17.41
CA LYS A 132 10.32 7.47 16.08
C LYS A 132 8.83 7.72 16.15
N SER A 133 8.39 8.78 15.47
CA SER A 133 7.00 9.20 15.35
C SER A 133 6.73 9.73 13.94
N LEU A 134 5.45 9.77 13.56
CA LEU A 134 5.00 10.30 12.27
C LEU A 134 4.90 11.83 12.29
N THR A 135 6.01 12.53 12.58
CA THR A 135 6.02 14.00 12.77
C THR A 135 6.56 14.79 11.58
N ASP A 136 7.30 14.17 10.66
CA ASP A 136 7.82 14.79 9.42
C ASP A 136 7.25 14.12 8.17
N LEU A 137 5.92 14.26 8.00
CA LEU A 137 5.24 13.66 6.87
C LEU A 137 5.61 14.36 5.55
N LYS A 138 6.06 13.61 4.54
CA LYS A 138 6.41 14.06 3.20
C LYS A 138 5.19 14.01 2.29
N PRO A 139 4.75 15.15 1.72
CA PRO A 139 3.61 15.17 0.80
C PRO A 139 3.95 14.51 -0.53
N GLU A 140 2.92 14.23 -1.33
CA GLU A 140 3.03 13.59 -2.64
C GLU A 140 3.96 14.37 -3.60
N ASP A 141 4.01 15.70 -3.52
CA ASP A 141 4.82 16.57 -4.38
C ASP A 141 6.19 16.94 -3.79
N ALA A 142 6.58 16.35 -2.65
CA ALA A 142 7.91 16.52 -2.10
C ALA A 142 8.98 16.08 -3.12
N LYS A 143 10.09 16.80 -3.23
CA LYS A 143 11.20 16.40 -4.12
C LYS A 143 11.69 15.00 -3.71
N LYS A 144 11.58 14.01 -4.59
CA LYS A 144 12.07 12.66 -4.31
C LYS A 144 13.58 12.57 -4.51
N GLU A 145 14.20 11.68 -3.73
CA GLU A 145 15.65 11.46 -3.74
C GLU A 145 15.99 10.07 -4.24
N LYS A 146 15.23 9.06 -3.80
CA LYS A 146 15.39 7.67 -4.24
C LYS A 146 14.02 7.06 -4.54
N VAL A 147 13.96 6.22 -5.57
CA VAL A 147 12.73 5.52 -6.00
C VAL A 147 13.04 4.05 -6.18
N LEU A 148 12.28 3.20 -5.49
CA LEU A 148 12.30 1.75 -5.59
C LEU A 148 11.44 1.29 -6.77
N LEU A 149 11.97 0.35 -7.53
CA LEU A 149 11.32 -0.36 -8.63
C LEU A 149 11.53 -1.87 -8.43
N VAL A 150 10.60 -2.70 -8.91
CA VAL A 150 10.68 -4.16 -8.79
C VAL A 150 10.48 -4.86 -10.13
N ILE A 151 11.35 -5.82 -10.43
CA ILE A 151 11.29 -6.68 -11.62
C ILE A 151 10.95 -8.12 -11.21
N PRO A 152 9.75 -8.63 -11.54
CA PRO A 152 9.44 -10.05 -11.45
C PRO A 152 10.14 -10.84 -12.56
N SER A 153 10.47 -12.10 -12.27
CA SER A 153 11.01 -13.03 -13.27
C SER A 153 9.93 -13.90 -13.92
N GLN A 154 10.34 -14.79 -14.81
CA GLN A 154 9.45 -15.79 -15.41
C GLN A 154 8.78 -16.67 -14.34
N LYS A 155 9.46 -16.91 -13.21
CA LYS A 155 8.93 -17.67 -12.07
C LYS A 155 7.62 -17.06 -11.58
N GLN A 156 7.55 -15.73 -11.44
CA GLN A 156 6.36 -15.02 -10.99
C GLN A 156 5.36 -14.77 -12.13
N LEU A 157 5.81 -14.40 -13.33
CA LEU A 157 4.89 -14.00 -14.40
C LEU A 157 4.17 -15.20 -15.04
N LYS A 158 4.74 -16.41 -15.00
CA LYS A 158 4.16 -17.60 -15.65
C LYS A 158 2.75 -17.95 -15.13
N VAL A 159 2.43 -17.62 -13.87
CA VAL A 159 1.14 -17.98 -13.24
C VAL A 159 -0.04 -17.20 -13.83
N VAL A 160 0.25 -16.12 -14.56
CA VAL A 160 -0.75 -15.31 -15.26
C VAL A 160 -1.24 -15.98 -16.53
N TYR A 161 -0.40 -16.78 -17.20
CA TYR A 161 -0.81 -17.48 -18.42
C TYR A 161 -2.01 -18.40 -18.13
N ASN A 162 -3.03 -18.30 -18.99
CA ASN A 162 -4.33 -18.94 -18.87
C ASN A 162 -5.20 -18.48 -17.69
N ASN A 163 -4.77 -17.47 -16.93
CA ASN A 163 -5.46 -16.91 -15.77
C ASN A 163 -5.58 -15.38 -15.79
N TRP A 164 -5.51 -14.76 -16.97
CA TRP A 164 -5.52 -13.29 -17.14
C TRP A 164 -6.65 -12.56 -16.41
N ASP A 165 -7.86 -13.11 -16.39
CA ASP A 165 -9.01 -12.49 -15.70
C ASP A 165 -8.82 -12.49 -14.18
N ARG A 166 -8.33 -13.60 -13.62
CA ARG A 166 -8.00 -13.70 -12.18
C ARG A 166 -6.94 -12.67 -11.82
N TRP A 167 -5.91 -12.54 -12.65
CA TRP A 167 -4.80 -11.63 -12.41
C TRP A 167 -5.08 -10.20 -12.86
N VAL A 168 -6.26 -9.90 -13.40
CA VAL A 168 -6.61 -8.55 -13.88
C VAL A 168 -5.48 -8.03 -14.80
N TRP A 169 -5.17 -8.81 -15.84
CA TRP A 169 -4.07 -8.57 -16.76
C TRP A 169 -4.58 -8.69 -18.20
N ARG A 170 -4.21 -7.76 -19.08
CA ARG A 170 -4.51 -7.86 -20.51
C ARG A 170 -3.70 -8.98 -21.16
N ARG A 171 -4.18 -9.54 -22.28
CA ARG A 171 -3.47 -10.59 -23.04
C ARG A 171 -2.45 -10.03 -24.04
N ILE A 172 -2.64 -8.78 -24.41
CA ILE A 172 -1.83 -8.04 -25.37
C ILE A 172 -1.70 -6.62 -24.84
N THR A 173 -0.51 -6.03 -24.96
CA THR A 173 -0.24 -4.63 -24.64
C THR A 173 -0.91 -3.68 -25.65
N TYR A 174 -0.91 -2.37 -25.36
CA TYR A 174 -1.37 -1.36 -26.31
C TYR A 174 -0.53 -1.28 -27.60
N ASN A 175 0.71 -1.80 -27.60
CA ASN A 175 1.58 -1.83 -28.78
C ASN A 175 1.58 -3.18 -29.51
N GLY A 176 0.73 -4.14 -29.12
CA GLY A 176 0.54 -5.42 -29.80
C GLY A 176 1.43 -6.57 -29.32
N GLU A 177 2.24 -6.36 -28.28
CA GLU A 177 3.09 -7.40 -27.71
C GLU A 177 2.29 -8.39 -26.83
N PRO A 178 2.62 -9.69 -26.84
CA PRO A 178 2.06 -10.65 -25.90
C PRO A 178 2.41 -10.33 -24.44
N THR A 179 1.50 -10.65 -23.51
CA THR A 179 1.68 -10.39 -22.07
C THR A 179 1.31 -11.60 -21.20
N PRO A 180 1.93 -11.73 -20.02
CA PRO A 180 3.11 -10.97 -19.58
C PRO A 180 4.38 -11.38 -20.34
N SER A 181 5.39 -10.51 -20.39
CA SER A 181 6.73 -10.79 -20.93
C SER A 181 7.79 -10.30 -19.95
N VAL A 182 8.70 -11.19 -19.54
CA VAL A 182 9.82 -10.84 -18.64
C VAL A 182 10.75 -9.85 -19.31
N ASP A 183 11.10 -10.09 -20.58
CA ASP A 183 11.99 -9.20 -21.35
C ASP A 183 11.36 -7.82 -21.52
N GLY A 184 10.06 -7.79 -21.81
CA GLY A 184 9.34 -6.53 -21.91
C GLY A 184 9.23 -5.81 -20.55
N TRP A 185 9.03 -6.53 -19.45
CA TRP A 185 8.99 -5.93 -18.11
C TRP A 185 10.35 -5.36 -17.70
N ILE A 186 11.45 -6.08 -17.93
CA ILE A 186 12.82 -5.58 -17.69
C ILE A 186 13.01 -4.27 -18.45
N ARG A 187 12.69 -4.25 -19.75
CA ARG A 187 12.81 -3.06 -20.59
C ARG A 187 11.97 -1.89 -20.08
N ASP A 188 10.72 -2.12 -19.69
CA ASP A 188 9.84 -1.07 -19.17
C ASP A 188 10.38 -0.47 -17.87
N VAL A 189 10.85 -1.31 -16.94
CA VAL A 189 11.43 -0.86 -15.66
C VAL A 189 12.75 -0.13 -15.88
N LEU A 190 13.62 -0.60 -16.79
CA LEU A 190 14.88 0.09 -17.10
C LEU A 190 14.63 1.47 -17.71
N LYS A 191 13.66 1.60 -18.64
CA LYS A 191 13.25 2.91 -19.18
C LYS A 191 12.74 3.85 -18.08
N LEU A 192 11.94 3.35 -17.14
CA LEU A 192 11.51 4.14 -15.97
C LEU A 192 12.70 4.56 -15.11
N ALA A 193 13.64 3.65 -14.85
CA ALA A 193 14.82 3.93 -14.05
C ALA A 193 15.73 4.99 -14.69
N ASP A 194 15.92 4.93 -16.01
CA ASP A 194 16.66 5.96 -16.76
C ASP A 194 15.97 7.32 -16.66
N ALA A 195 14.65 7.39 -16.87
CA ALA A 195 13.87 8.63 -16.73
C ALA A 195 13.98 9.24 -15.32
N ILE A 196 13.94 8.39 -14.28
CA ILE A 196 14.12 8.79 -12.88
C ILE A 196 15.54 9.32 -12.64
N LYS A 197 16.55 8.64 -13.18
CA LYS A 197 17.96 9.04 -13.08
C LYS A 197 18.22 10.37 -13.77
N ASP A 198 17.71 10.57 -14.98
CA ASP A 198 17.85 11.80 -15.75
C ASP A 198 17.17 12.99 -15.05
N ALA A 199 16.15 12.72 -14.24
CA ALA A 199 15.54 13.68 -13.34
C ALA A 199 16.35 13.97 -12.05
N ASN A 200 17.55 13.43 -11.92
CA ASN A 200 18.43 13.50 -10.74
C ASN A 200 17.84 12.86 -9.48
N VAL A 201 17.09 11.77 -9.66
CA VAL A 201 16.57 10.91 -8.58
C VAL A 201 17.24 9.54 -8.71
N THR A 202 17.61 8.90 -7.59
CA THR A 202 18.33 7.63 -7.64
C THR A 202 17.36 6.45 -7.76
N PRO A 203 17.34 5.72 -8.88
CA PRO A 203 16.57 4.48 -8.95
C PRO A 203 17.27 3.36 -8.14
N ILE A 204 16.47 2.56 -7.46
CA ILE A 204 16.90 1.30 -6.83
C ILE A 204 16.05 0.19 -7.42
N ILE A 205 16.70 -0.80 -8.02
CA ILE A 205 16.00 -1.94 -8.63
C ILE A 205 16.14 -3.14 -7.71
N VAL A 206 15.01 -3.73 -7.34
CA VAL A 206 14.94 -5.06 -6.75
C VAL A 206 14.45 -6.03 -7.80
N THR A 207 15.03 -7.22 -7.84
CA THR A 207 14.63 -8.25 -8.80
C THR A 207 14.66 -9.63 -8.16
N ASP A 208 13.97 -10.59 -8.77
CA ASP A 208 14.15 -11.99 -8.40
C ASP A 208 15.60 -12.42 -8.70
N LYS A 209 16.19 -13.17 -7.76
CA LYS A 209 17.59 -13.62 -7.80
C LYS A 209 17.92 -14.42 -9.06
N SER A 210 16.94 -15.10 -9.66
CA SER A 210 17.13 -15.87 -10.90
C SER A 210 17.47 -15.04 -12.13
N ILE A 211 17.21 -13.73 -12.11
CA ILE A 211 17.49 -12.79 -13.22
C ILE A 211 18.39 -11.62 -12.78
N GLU A 212 18.95 -11.66 -11.58
CA GLU A 212 19.76 -10.58 -11.00
C GLU A 212 20.95 -10.18 -11.88
N GLU A 213 21.74 -11.16 -12.32
CA GLU A 213 22.93 -10.91 -13.15
C GLU A 213 22.57 -10.21 -14.46
N ARG A 214 21.54 -10.69 -15.14
CA ARG A 214 21.04 -10.07 -16.38
C ARG A 214 20.62 -8.62 -16.16
N VAL A 215 19.81 -8.35 -15.13
CA VAL A 215 19.36 -6.98 -14.82
C VAL A 215 20.56 -6.09 -14.48
N ARG A 216 21.56 -6.63 -13.76
CA ARG A 216 22.78 -5.89 -13.42
C ARG A 216 23.66 -5.56 -14.63
N GLU A 217 23.70 -6.43 -15.64
CA GLU A 217 24.41 -6.16 -16.90
C GLU A 217 23.77 -5.03 -17.71
N GLU A 218 22.44 -4.92 -17.64
CA GLU A 218 21.66 -3.90 -18.39
C GLU A 218 21.48 -2.58 -17.59
N ALA A 219 21.60 -2.61 -16.26
CA ALA A 219 21.36 -1.45 -15.39
C ALA A 219 22.64 -0.69 -15.01
N SER A 220 22.55 0.64 -14.97
CA SER A 220 23.64 1.52 -14.52
C SER A 220 23.52 1.97 -13.05
N TYR A 221 22.71 1.26 -12.26
CA TYR A 221 22.28 1.63 -10.91
C TYR A 221 22.26 0.41 -9.98
N ASN A 222 21.95 0.62 -8.70
CA ASN A 222 21.92 -0.44 -7.70
C ASN A 222 20.84 -1.49 -8.02
N VAL A 223 21.26 -2.76 -8.09
CA VAL A 223 20.41 -3.93 -8.33
C VAL A 223 20.57 -4.91 -7.18
N ILE A 224 19.47 -5.20 -6.49
CA ILE A 224 19.38 -6.14 -5.37
C ILE A 224 18.57 -7.37 -5.81
N GLY A 225 19.17 -8.55 -5.72
CA GLY A 225 18.49 -9.82 -5.99
C GLY A 225 17.91 -10.46 -4.73
N LEU A 226 16.62 -10.81 -4.75
CA LEU A 226 15.91 -11.48 -3.66
C LEU A 226 15.29 -12.80 -4.13
N ASP A 227 15.08 -13.76 -3.21
CA ASP A 227 14.24 -14.93 -3.53
C ASP A 227 12.76 -14.54 -3.39
N ILE A 228 12.10 -14.33 -4.53
CA ILE A 228 10.69 -13.96 -4.59
C ILE A 228 9.87 -15.23 -4.84
N PRO A 229 8.83 -15.54 -4.04
CA PRO A 229 7.91 -16.66 -4.29
C PRO A 229 7.26 -16.60 -5.69
N GLU A 230 6.84 -17.76 -6.22
CA GLU A 230 6.32 -17.85 -7.59
C GLU A 230 4.89 -17.34 -7.78
N ASP A 231 4.14 -17.20 -6.70
CA ASP A 231 2.73 -16.82 -6.68
C ASP A 231 2.52 -15.30 -6.57
N LEU A 232 3.58 -14.48 -6.66
CA LEU A 232 3.51 -13.03 -6.49
C LEU A 232 3.65 -12.27 -7.83
N ALA A 233 2.76 -12.54 -8.79
CA ALA A 233 2.85 -11.95 -10.14
C ALA A 233 2.73 -10.42 -10.17
N LYS A 234 2.10 -9.81 -9.15
CA LYS A 234 1.89 -8.35 -9.05
C LYS A 234 2.96 -7.63 -8.21
N ILE A 235 4.03 -8.32 -7.78
CA ILE A 235 5.10 -7.72 -6.96
C ILE A 235 5.79 -6.52 -7.62
N GLY A 236 5.76 -6.43 -8.96
CA GLY A 236 6.27 -5.27 -9.72
C GLY A 236 5.53 -3.96 -9.45
N TYR A 237 4.30 -4.00 -8.93
CA TYR A 237 3.54 -2.81 -8.52
C TYR A 237 3.88 -2.45 -7.07
N VAL A 238 5.12 -1.98 -6.87
CA VAL A 238 5.71 -1.75 -5.53
C VAL A 238 5.06 -0.59 -4.75
N ARG A 239 4.18 0.17 -5.40
CA ARG A 239 3.33 1.19 -4.76
C ARG A 239 2.43 0.60 -3.71
N ASP A 240 1.93 -0.63 -3.87
CA ASP A 240 0.78 -1.05 -3.09
C ASP A 240 1.11 -1.61 -1.72
N GLN A 241 2.26 -2.26 -1.56
CA GLN A 241 2.61 -3.06 -0.37
C GLN A 241 2.89 -2.20 0.88
N SER A 242 3.12 -0.90 0.71
CA SER A 242 3.47 0.02 1.79
C SER A 242 3.09 1.46 1.47
N VAL A 243 3.28 2.37 2.42
CA VAL A 243 3.36 3.82 2.19
C VAL A 243 4.61 4.39 2.85
N THR A 244 5.14 5.44 2.26
CA THR A 244 6.38 6.10 2.68
C THR A 244 6.12 7.59 2.86
N TRP A 245 5.39 7.94 3.90
CA TRP A 245 5.21 9.35 4.28
C TRP A 245 6.36 9.89 5.11
N CYS A 246 7.28 9.05 5.57
CA CYS A 246 8.50 9.48 6.23
C CYS A 246 9.60 8.46 5.96
N ARG A 247 10.79 8.65 6.54
CA ARG A 247 11.91 7.69 6.47
C ARG A 247 11.52 6.26 6.80
N HIS A 248 10.55 6.09 7.70
CA HIS A 248 10.10 4.78 8.15
C HIS A 248 8.79 4.40 7.47
N PRO A 249 8.79 3.37 6.61
CA PRO A 249 7.59 2.97 5.88
C PRO A 249 6.54 2.39 6.84
N ILE A 250 5.28 2.45 6.41
CA ILE A 250 4.18 1.70 7.01
C ILE A 250 3.82 0.60 6.03
N ILE A 251 3.81 -0.64 6.49
CA ILE A 251 3.47 -1.79 5.65
C ILE A 251 1.96 -1.92 5.57
N GLY A 252 1.46 -2.12 4.36
CA GLY A 252 0.06 -2.31 4.06
C GLY A 252 -0.43 -3.72 4.40
N ASN A 253 -1.63 -4.02 3.91
CA ASN A 253 -2.26 -5.33 4.06
C ASN A 253 -3.28 -5.51 2.93
N MET A 254 -2.88 -6.31 1.96
CA MET A 254 -3.51 -6.36 0.64
C MET A 254 -4.95 -6.83 0.73
N ALA A 255 -5.82 -6.22 -0.08
CA ALA A 255 -7.25 -6.48 -0.07
C ALA A 255 -7.59 -7.81 -0.75
N LEU A 256 -6.93 -8.13 -1.87
CA LEU A 256 -7.18 -9.34 -2.65
C LEU A 256 -6.18 -10.45 -2.31
N ASP A 257 -6.68 -11.68 -2.27
CA ASP A 257 -5.91 -12.90 -1.99
C ASP A 257 -4.69 -13.07 -2.90
N ILE A 258 -4.84 -12.79 -4.20
CA ILE A 258 -3.78 -12.91 -5.21
C ILE A 258 -2.57 -12.01 -4.98
N ARG A 259 -2.63 -11.08 -4.02
CA ARG A 259 -1.52 -10.18 -3.66
C ARG A 259 -1.06 -10.34 -2.21
N GLN A 260 -1.79 -11.11 -1.40
CA GLN A 260 -1.39 -11.35 -0.03
C GLN A 260 -0.08 -12.13 -0.02
N GLY A 261 0.89 -11.66 0.77
CA GLY A 261 2.23 -12.23 0.81
C GLY A 261 3.29 -11.32 0.21
N GLU A 262 2.91 -10.40 -0.69
CA GLU A 262 3.81 -9.36 -1.22
C GLU A 262 4.39 -8.48 -0.09
N GLU A 263 3.67 -8.33 1.02
CA GLU A 263 4.12 -7.55 2.17
C GLU A 263 5.36 -8.17 2.88
N TRP A 264 5.56 -9.48 2.78
CA TRP A 264 6.76 -10.12 3.32
C TRP A 264 7.99 -9.80 2.47
N ILE A 265 7.81 -9.70 1.16
CA ILE A 265 8.89 -9.35 0.24
C ILE A 265 9.29 -7.89 0.39
N ILE A 266 8.33 -6.98 0.56
CA ILE A 266 8.69 -5.57 0.82
C ILE A 266 9.39 -5.40 2.18
N ASN A 267 9.08 -6.21 3.19
CA ASN A 267 9.86 -6.24 4.43
C ASN A 267 11.32 -6.69 4.19
N GLU A 268 11.54 -7.71 3.36
CA GLU A 268 12.89 -8.13 2.97
C GLU A 268 13.64 -6.99 2.26
N VAL A 269 12.98 -6.31 1.31
CA VAL A 269 13.56 -5.15 0.62
C VAL A 269 13.99 -4.06 1.61
N TYR A 270 13.12 -3.69 2.53
CA TYR A 270 13.46 -2.68 3.53
C TYR A 270 14.59 -3.13 4.45
N TYR A 271 14.61 -4.41 4.84
CA TYR A 271 15.67 -4.97 5.64
C TYR A 271 17.05 -4.90 4.94
N GLU A 272 17.12 -5.26 3.65
CA GLU A 272 18.35 -5.13 2.85
C GLU A 272 18.78 -3.68 2.64
N LEU A 273 17.82 -2.75 2.62
CA LEU A 273 18.08 -1.30 2.55
C LEU A 273 18.39 -0.66 3.90
N GLY A 274 18.45 -1.43 5.00
CA GLY A 274 18.68 -0.89 6.35
C GLY A 274 17.52 -0.02 6.87
N LEU A 275 16.32 -0.21 6.33
CA LEU A 275 15.09 0.47 6.72
C LEU A 275 14.28 -0.37 7.70
N THR A 276 13.82 0.25 8.78
CA THR A 276 12.89 -0.34 9.73
C THR A 276 11.51 0.29 9.56
N PRO A 277 10.49 -0.49 9.15
CA PRO A 277 9.11 0.00 9.11
C PRO A 277 8.58 0.36 10.50
N LEU A 278 7.63 1.31 10.59
CA LEU A 278 7.04 1.72 11.88
C LEU A 278 6.00 0.75 12.42
N LEU A 279 5.28 0.08 11.53
CA LEU A 279 4.23 -0.90 11.83
C LEU A 279 3.76 -1.56 10.54
N ARG A 280 3.02 -2.65 10.67
CA ARG A 280 2.21 -3.20 9.59
C ARG A 280 0.74 -3.12 9.97
N VAL A 281 -0.07 -2.49 9.14
CA VAL A 281 -1.49 -2.36 9.44
C VAL A 281 -2.17 -3.69 9.18
N ARG A 282 -2.62 -4.41 10.22
CA ARG A 282 -3.25 -5.74 10.03
C ARG A 282 -4.69 -5.81 10.51
N TRP A 283 -4.95 -5.32 11.71
CA TRP A 283 -6.21 -5.51 12.41
C TRP A 283 -6.67 -4.21 13.06
N ALA A 284 -7.98 -4.00 13.10
CA ALA A 284 -8.61 -3.01 13.98
C ALA A 284 -9.65 -3.70 14.84
N LYS A 285 -9.77 -3.27 16.09
CA LYS A 285 -10.81 -3.75 16.98
C LYS A 285 -12.15 -3.13 16.58
N ASP A 286 -13.13 -3.99 16.31
CA ASP A 286 -14.54 -3.62 16.16
C ASP A 286 -15.42 -4.54 17.02
N ARG A 287 -16.03 -3.97 18.05
CA ARG A 287 -16.87 -4.67 19.03
C ARG A 287 -16.17 -5.93 19.60
N GLU A 288 -16.65 -7.11 19.22
CA GLU A 288 -16.19 -8.43 19.67
C GLU A 288 -15.16 -9.09 18.72
N TYR A 289 -14.75 -8.40 17.65
CA TYR A 289 -13.84 -8.90 16.63
C TYR A 289 -12.58 -8.03 16.49
N LEU A 290 -11.50 -8.67 16.05
CA LEU A 290 -10.46 -8.02 15.26
C LEU A 290 -10.82 -8.17 13.79
N VAL A 291 -10.97 -7.05 13.09
CA VAL A 291 -11.33 -7.00 11.68
C VAL A 291 -10.10 -6.60 10.86
N LYS A 292 -9.86 -7.26 9.75
CA LYS A 292 -8.74 -6.95 8.88
C LYS A 292 -8.79 -5.50 8.38
N ALA A 293 -7.72 -4.76 8.60
CA ALA A 293 -7.54 -3.42 8.04
C ALA A 293 -6.85 -3.53 6.68
N LYS A 294 -7.52 -3.05 5.62
CA LYS A 294 -7.03 -3.13 4.24
C LYS A 294 -6.34 -1.84 3.85
N MET A 295 -5.10 -1.95 3.40
CA MET A 295 -4.27 -0.81 3.06
C MET A 295 -3.40 -1.15 1.86
N GLU A 296 -3.68 -0.51 0.73
CA GLU A 296 -2.84 -0.56 -0.49
C GLU A 296 -2.41 0.86 -0.85
N GLY A 297 -1.11 1.07 -1.04
CA GLY A 297 -0.48 2.38 -1.20
C GLY A 297 -0.98 3.20 -2.40
N GLY A 298 -1.48 2.58 -3.47
CA GLY A 298 -2.11 3.28 -4.60
C GLY A 298 -3.33 4.12 -4.20
N ASN A 299 -3.95 3.82 -3.04
CA ASN A 299 -5.08 4.59 -2.55
C ASN A 299 -4.70 5.92 -1.92
N PHE A 300 -3.45 6.11 -1.47
CA PHE A 300 -3.12 7.19 -0.55
C PHE A 300 -2.41 8.35 -1.24
N PHE A 301 -2.90 9.55 -0.98
CA PHE A 301 -2.25 10.82 -1.31
C PHE A 301 -2.19 11.68 -0.05
N LEU A 302 -0.99 12.08 0.34
CA LEU A 302 -0.79 13.02 1.43
C LEU A 302 -0.55 14.42 0.86
N LEU A 303 -1.44 15.35 1.19
CA LEU A 303 -1.39 16.74 0.76
C LEU A 303 -0.97 17.59 1.96
N LYS A 304 0.02 18.45 1.78
CA LYS A 304 0.40 19.50 2.74
C LYS A 304 0.31 20.84 2.05
N ILE A 305 -0.64 21.67 2.49
CA ILE A 305 -0.97 22.95 1.86
C ILE A 305 -1.19 23.98 2.95
N ASP A 306 -0.39 25.05 2.98
CA ASP A 306 -0.56 26.20 3.87
C ASP A 306 -0.99 25.86 5.31
N GLY A 307 -0.21 25.00 5.98
CA GLY A 307 -0.46 24.60 7.38
C GLY A 307 -1.56 23.55 7.56
N SER A 308 -2.25 23.14 6.49
CA SER A 308 -3.21 22.04 6.49
C SER A 308 -2.57 20.74 5.99
N THR A 309 -2.85 19.63 6.66
CA THR A 309 -2.44 18.29 6.21
C THR A 309 -3.65 17.41 6.02
N VAL A 310 -3.82 16.88 4.81
CA VAL A 310 -4.95 16.01 4.45
C VAL A 310 -4.43 14.73 3.83
N LEU A 311 -4.92 13.59 4.35
CA LEU A 311 -4.73 12.28 3.75
C LEU A 311 -5.99 11.90 2.97
N LEU A 312 -5.90 11.89 1.64
CA LEU A 312 -6.93 11.31 0.80
C LEU A 312 -6.68 9.80 0.67
N THR A 313 -7.74 9.00 0.76
CA THR A 313 -7.67 7.56 0.56
C THR A 313 -8.86 7.02 -0.22
N GLY A 314 -8.60 6.24 -1.27
CA GLY A 314 -9.64 5.58 -2.08
C GLY A 314 -10.47 4.57 -1.29
N VAL A 315 -11.79 4.57 -1.46
CA VAL A 315 -12.74 3.60 -0.88
C VAL A 315 -13.42 2.85 -2.02
N GLY A 316 -13.19 1.54 -2.09
CA GLY A 316 -13.62 0.69 -3.21
C GLY A 316 -13.15 -0.76 -3.05
N VAL A 317 -13.08 -1.52 -4.16
CA VAL A 317 -12.76 -2.96 -4.17
C VAL A 317 -11.38 -3.25 -3.56
N ARG A 318 -10.34 -2.52 -3.99
CA ARG A 318 -9.01 -2.58 -3.37
C ARG A 318 -8.70 -1.35 -2.52
N GLY A 319 -9.77 -0.62 -2.17
CA GLY A 319 -9.70 0.59 -1.36
C GLY A 319 -9.68 0.31 0.13
N SER A 320 -9.50 1.39 0.87
CA SER A 320 -9.54 1.46 2.33
C SER A 320 -10.92 1.07 2.86
N ASN A 321 -10.97 0.10 3.77
CA ASN A 321 -12.17 -0.26 4.54
C ASN A 321 -12.26 0.50 5.88
N TYR A 322 -13.42 0.51 6.54
CA TYR A 322 -13.59 1.22 7.83
C TYR A 322 -12.47 0.95 8.87
N PRO A 323 -12.03 -0.31 9.11
CA PRO A 323 -10.90 -0.62 9.99
C PRO A 323 -9.61 0.19 9.74
N ILE A 324 -9.25 0.47 8.48
CA ILE A 324 -8.01 1.22 8.21
C ILE A 324 -8.14 2.69 8.63
N PHE A 325 -9.31 3.31 8.52
CA PHE A 325 -9.50 4.69 8.98
C PHE A 325 -9.28 4.81 10.49
N LYS A 326 -9.75 3.83 11.26
CA LYS A 326 -9.48 3.74 12.70
C LYS A 326 -7.99 3.61 12.98
N VAL A 327 -7.29 2.68 12.34
CA VAL A 327 -5.84 2.51 12.52
C VAL A 327 -5.07 3.79 12.16
N LEU A 328 -5.39 4.41 11.02
CA LEU A 328 -4.75 5.66 10.59
C LEU A 328 -5.00 6.80 11.57
N SER A 329 -6.21 6.89 12.14
CA SER A 329 -6.57 7.93 13.12
C SER A 329 -5.82 7.80 14.46
N GLU A 330 -5.24 6.64 14.74
CA GLU A 330 -4.50 6.39 15.97
C GLU A 330 -2.99 6.61 15.78
N ILE A 331 -2.47 6.39 14.57
CA ILE A 331 -1.03 6.52 14.28
C ILE A 331 -0.64 7.90 13.71
N LEU A 332 -1.53 8.55 12.94
CA LEU A 332 -1.24 9.84 12.33
C LEU A 332 -1.40 10.98 13.36
N PRO A 333 -0.64 12.08 13.22
CA PRO A 333 -0.84 13.28 14.03
C PRO A 333 -2.30 13.77 14.00
N GLU A 334 -2.77 14.36 15.10
CA GLU A 334 -4.19 14.76 15.29
C GLU A 334 -4.63 15.79 14.24
N GLU A 335 -3.72 16.64 13.77
CA GLU A 335 -3.95 17.64 12.72
C GLU A 335 -4.17 17.06 11.32
N VAL A 336 -3.85 15.78 11.10
CA VAL A 336 -4.07 15.14 9.80
C VAL A 336 -5.53 14.75 9.65
N ARG A 337 -6.23 15.40 8.71
CA ARG A 337 -7.59 15.03 8.31
C ARG A 337 -7.56 13.81 7.40
N ILE A 338 -8.40 12.81 7.67
CA ILE A 338 -8.42 11.56 6.91
C ILE A 338 -9.72 11.48 6.13
N ILE A 339 -9.62 11.50 4.80
CA ILE A 339 -10.76 11.62 3.89
C ILE A 339 -10.83 10.40 2.98
N GLY A 340 -11.91 9.64 3.10
CA GLY A 340 -12.27 8.58 2.17
C GLY A 340 -12.88 9.15 0.89
N VAL A 341 -12.33 8.79 -0.25
CA VAL A 341 -12.79 9.16 -1.59
C VAL A 341 -13.47 7.95 -2.22
N PRO A 342 -14.81 7.95 -2.39
CA PRO A 342 -15.50 6.85 -3.06
C PRO A 342 -15.02 6.69 -4.50
N LEU A 343 -14.72 5.46 -4.90
CA LEU A 343 -14.28 5.11 -6.24
C LEU A 343 -15.34 4.29 -6.96
N SER A 344 -15.46 4.43 -8.28
CA SER A 344 -16.21 3.48 -9.09
C SER A 344 -15.48 2.14 -9.07
N GLY A 345 -15.91 1.25 -8.17
CA GLY A 345 -15.38 -0.10 -8.11
C GLY A 345 -15.75 -0.93 -9.35
N TYR A 346 -15.29 -2.17 -9.36
CA TYR A 346 -15.77 -3.18 -10.29
C TYR A 346 -16.39 -4.34 -9.53
N VAL A 347 -17.53 -4.82 -10.03
CA VAL A 347 -18.09 -6.10 -9.63
C VAL A 347 -17.80 -7.14 -10.71
N LYS A 348 -17.93 -6.73 -11.98
CA LYS A 348 -17.81 -7.60 -13.16
C LYS A 348 -16.93 -7.01 -14.26
N ASN A 349 -17.16 -5.74 -14.61
CA ASN A 349 -16.51 -5.08 -15.75
C ASN A 349 -15.28 -4.27 -15.29
N TRP A 350 -14.25 -4.94 -14.79
CA TRP A 350 -13.06 -4.26 -14.28
C TRP A 350 -12.38 -3.35 -15.33
N ALA A 351 -12.37 -3.77 -16.59
CA ALA A 351 -11.70 -3.04 -17.67
C ALA A 351 -12.43 -1.75 -18.09
N GLU A 352 -13.75 -1.66 -17.85
CA GLU A 352 -14.58 -0.53 -18.29
C GLU A 352 -14.84 0.47 -17.17
N THR A 353 -15.17 -0.02 -15.97
CA THR A 353 -15.63 0.83 -14.85
C THR A 353 -14.72 0.78 -13.63
N GLY A 354 -13.73 -0.11 -13.62
CA GLY A 354 -12.91 -0.38 -12.44
C GLY A 354 -11.87 0.71 -12.18
N ALA A 355 -12.01 1.41 -11.07
CA ALA A 355 -10.92 2.09 -10.38
C ALA A 355 -10.48 1.19 -9.21
N VAL A 356 -9.31 0.57 -9.36
CA VAL A 356 -8.73 -0.31 -8.32
C VAL A 356 -8.25 0.51 -7.13
N HIS A 357 -7.73 1.70 -7.38
CA HIS A 357 -7.09 2.59 -6.41
C HIS A 357 -7.41 4.05 -6.73
N LEU A 358 -7.05 4.96 -5.82
CA LEU A 358 -7.25 6.39 -6.04
C LEU A 358 -6.34 6.94 -7.15
N ASP A 359 -5.13 6.41 -7.27
CA ASP A 359 -4.11 6.91 -8.21
C ASP A 359 -4.31 6.53 -9.68
N VAL A 360 -5.36 5.78 -10.00
CA VAL A 360 -5.81 5.58 -11.40
C VAL A 360 -6.88 6.59 -11.82
N VAL A 361 -7.33 7.44 -10.90
CA VAL A 361 -8.37 8.46 -11.13
C VAL A 361 -8.05 9.83 -10.55
N PHE A 362 -6.95 9.99 -9.82
CA PHE A 362 -6.56 11.24 -9.17
C PHE A 362 -5.04 11.37 -9.17
N THR A 363 -4.55 12.56 -9.49
CA THR A 363 -3.14 12.94 -9.38
C THR A 363 -3.03 14.29 -8.71
N TYR A 364 -2.20 14.39 -7.66
CA TYR A 364 -1.80 15.66 -7.08
C TYR A 364 -0.53 16.16 -7.78
N LEU A 365 -0.61 17.33 -8.43
CA LEU A 365 0.53 17.90 -9.16
C LEU A 365 1.48 18.67 -8.22
N GLY A 366 0.95 19.14 -7.08
CA GLY A 366 1.68 19.98 -6.13
C GLY A 366 1.53 21.47 -6.39
N GLU A 367 2.40 22.25 -5.76
CA GLU A 367 2.49 23.69 -5.98
C GLU A 367 3.21 24.02 -7.29
N LEU A 368 2.54 24.77 -8.16
CA LEU A 368 3.07 25.27 -9.44
C LEU A 368 2.79 26.76 -9.51
N ASN A 369 3.85 27.56 -9.64
CA ASN A 369 3.74 29.03 -9.73
C ASN A 369 2.90 29.67 -8.60
N GLY A 370 2.98 29.14 -7.37
CA GLY A 370 2.26 29.63 -6.20
C GLY A 370 0.80 29.17 -6.10
N VAL A 371 0.38 28.20 -6.91
CA VAL A 371 -0.98 27.64 -6.91
C VAL A 371 -0.91 26.11 -6.85
N TYR A 372 -1.78 25.49 -6.06
CA TYR A 372 -1.85 24.04 -5.93
C TYR A 372 -2.79 23.45 -6.98
N TYR A 373 -2.34 22.42 -7.70
CA TYR A 373 -3.14 21.79 -8.76
C TYR A 373 -3.34 20.29 -8.53
N SER A 374 -4.46 19.78 -9.02
CA SER A 374 -4.72 18.34 -9.14
C SER A 374 -5.53 18.04 -10.40
N VAL A 375 -5.35 16.85 -10.94
CA VAL A 375 -6.19 16.33 -12.04
C VAL A 375 -6.94 15.10 -11.59
N LEU A 376 -8.17 14.94 -12.07
CA LEU A 376 -9.03 13.82 -11.70
C LEU A 376 -9.92 13.30 -12.82
N ASP A 377 -10.38 12.06 -12.67
CA ASP A 377 -11.38 11.42 -13.51
C ASP A 377 -12.74 11.44 -12.77
N PRO A 378 -13.66 12.35 -13.08
CA PRO A 378 -14.95 12.45 -12.39
C PRO A 378 -15.93 11.31 -12.69
N LEU A 379 -15.70 10.52 -13.76
CA LEU A 379 -16.56 9.38 -14.09
C LEU A 379 -16.30 8.21 -13.15
N ARG A 380 -15.11 8.17 -12.56
CA ARG A 380 -14.65 7.07 -11.72
C ARG A 380 -14.33 7.47 -10.28
N LEU A 381 -14.41 8.75 -9.96
CA LEU A 381 -14.23 9.31 -8.63
C LEU A 381 -15.53 9.98 -8.17
N GLY A 382 -15.97 9.69 -6.94
CA GLY A 382 -17.13 10.31 -6.31
C GLY A 382 -16.94 11.79 -5.96
N PHE A 383 -16.72 12.66 -6.96
CA PHE A 383 -16.23 14.03 -6.75
C PHE A 383 -17.12 14.91 -5.85
N TYR A 384 -18.43 14.69 -5.88
CA TYR A 384 -19.38 15.49 -5.10
C TYR A 384 -19.50 15.07 -3.63
N SER A 385 -18.90 13.93 -3.23
CA SER A 385 -19.04 13.35 -1.90
C SER A 385 -17.74 12.71 -1.40
N GLY A 386 -17.33 13.07 -0.19
CA GLY A 386 -16.23 12.43 0.54
C GLY A 386 -16.66 11.97 1.93
N LEU A 387 -15.85 11.12 2.55
CA LEU A 387 -16.07 10.57 3.88
C LEU A 387 -14.95 11.02 4.81
N GLU A 388 -15.15 12.10 5.57
CA GLU A 388 -14.19 12.53 6.58
C GLU A 388 -14.34 11.68 7.85
N TYR A 389 -13.25 11.08 8.31
CA TYR A 389 -13.26 10.29 9.54
C TYR A 389 -13.11 11.20 10.77
N ASN A 390 -14.18 11.31 11.57
CA ASN A 390 -14.16 12.05 12.82
C ASN A 390 -13.60 11.15 13.93
N ARG A 391 -12.38 11.49 14.40
CA ARG A 391 -11.65 10.71 15.41
C ARG A 391 -12.36 10.67 16.75
N GLU A 392 -12.96 11.78 17.20
CA GLU A 392 -13.63 11.87 18.50
C GLU A 392 -14.90 11.00 18.56
N LYS A 393 -15.63 10.92 17.45
CA LYS A 393 -16.87 10.15 17.34
C LYS A 393 -16.66 8.73 16.84
N GLU A 394 -15.43 8.38 16.42
CA GLU A 394 -15.09 7.16 15.70
C GLU A 394 -16.06 6.87 14.53
N ALA A 395 -16.44 7.91 13.76
CA ALA A 395 -17.49 7.81 12.75
C ALA A 395 -17.21 8.68 11.52
N PHE A 396 -17.82 8.34 10.39
CA PHE A 396 -17.72 9.13 9.16
C PHE A 396 -18.70 10.30 9.15
N GLN A 397 -18.21 11.44 8.67
CA GLN A 397 -19.00 12.59 8.27
C GLN A 397 -18.94 12.72 6.74
N ILE A 398 -20.11 12.90 6.12
CA ILE A 398 -20.18 13.19 4.68
C ILE A 398 -19.73 14.64 4.46
N ILE A 399 -18.81 14.82 3.52
CA ILE A 399 -18.32 16.14 3.07
C ILE A 399 -18.43 16.25 1.55
N SER A 400 -18.18 17.44 1.00
CA SER A 400 -18.04 17.65 -0.44
C SER A 400 -16.56 17.83 -0.79
N LEU A 401 -16.01 17.00 -1.69
CA LEU A 401 -14.59 17.13 -2.07
C LEU A 401 -14.31 18.44 -2.79
N GLY A 402 -15.23 18.94 -3.63
CA GLY A 402 -15.09 20.28 -4.22
C GLY A 402 -15.00 21.41 -3.19
N ARG A 403 -15.71 21.29 -2.05
CA ARG A 403 -15.57 22.25 -0.94
C ARG A 403 -14.23 22.10 -0.24
N LEU A 404 -13.76 20.86 -0.02
CA LEU A 404 -12.44 20.58 0.54
C LEU A 404 -11.33 21.16 -0.34
N PHE A 405 -11.34 20.93 -1.65
CA PHE A 405 -10.33 21.49 -2.55
C PHE A 405 -10.35 23.01 -2.57
N LYS A 406 -11.54 23.63 -2.56
CA LYS A 406 -11.67 25.09 -2.43
C LYS A 406 -11.10 25.61 -1.10
N GLU A 407 -11.36 24.92 0.00
CA GLU A 407 -10.82 25.22 1.33
C GLU A 407 -9.28 25.15 1.34
N LEU A 408 -8.73 24.13 0.69
CA LEU A 408 -7.29 23.92 0.56
C LEU A 408 -6.62 24.80 -0.51
N GLY A 409 -7.38 25.62 -1.26
CA GLY A 409 -6.82 26.40 -2.37
C GLY A 409 -6.31 25.56 -3.55
N VAL A 410 -6.79 24.32 -3.69
CA VAL A 410 -6.42 23.42 -4.80
C VAL A 410 -7.36 23.65 -5.98
N ILE A 411 -6.78 24.01 -7.12
CA ILE A 411 -7.48 24.02 -8.40
C ILE A 411 -7.48 22.60 -8.96
N ILE A 412 -8.65 22.15 -9.35
CA ILE A 412 -8.87 20.83 -9.94
C ILE A 412 -9.21 20.99 -11.42
N ASP A 413 -8.78 20.04 -12.23
CA ASP A 413 -9.19 19.95 -13.63
C ASP A 413 -9.31 18.49 -14.10
N GLU A 414 -9.87 18.31 -15.29
CA GLU A 414 -10.09 17.01 -15.92
C GLU A 414 -9.20 16.86 -17.15
N PRO A 415 -8.32 15.84 -17.21
CA PRO A 415 -7.49 15.61 -18.38
C PRO A 415 -8.31 15.10 -19.57
N PRO A 416 -7.83 15.31 -20.81
CA PRO A 416 -8.48 14.76 -22.00
C PRO A 416 -8.53 13.23 -21.93
N ARG A 417 -9.64 12.62 -22.40
CA ARG A 417 -9.88 11.16 -22.33
C ARG A 417 -9.74 10.43 -23.66
N GLU A 418 -9.76 11.16 -24.77
CA GLU A 418 -9.75 10.53 -26.07
C GLU A 418 -8.39 9.86 -26.32
N LYS A 419 -8.41 8.56 -26.65
CA LYS A 419 -7.22 7.76 -26.95
C LYS A 419 -6.22 7.66 -25.78
N THR A 420 -6.71 7.68 -24.55
CA THR A 420 -5.90 7.50 -23.33
C THR A 420 -6.18 6.15 -22.67
N SER A 421 -5.22 5.61 -21.93
CA SER A 421 -5.49 4.49 -21.03
C SER A 421 -6.16 5.00 -19.75
N PRO A 422 -7.34 4.48 -19.37
CA PRO A 422 -7.98 4.86 -18.11
C PRO A 422 -7.15 4.43 -16.88
N ILE A 423 -6.18 3.54 -17.05
CA ILE A 423 -5.30 3.09 -15.97
C ILE A 423 -4.19 4.11 -15.74
N THR A 424 -3.54 4.56 -16.81
CA THR A 424 -2.29 5.35 -16.70
C THR A 424 -2.48 6.86 -16.89
N MET A 425 -3.66 7.31 -17.36
CA MET A 425 -3.99 8.74 -17.55
C MET A 425 -3.73 9.61 -16.31
N SER A 426 -4.02 9.10 -15.11
CA SER A 426 -3.81 9.81 -13.84
C SER A 426 -2.70 9.17 -12.98
N ASN A 427 -1.93 8.23 -13.54
CA ASN A 427 -0.96 7.43 -12.78
C ASN A 427 0.49 7.87 -13.02
N ALA A 428 0.73 9.17 -13.14
CA ALA A 428 2.07 9.71 -13.27
C ALA A 428 2.83 9.69 -11.93
N LEU A 429 4.11 9.34 -11.96
CA LEU A 429 4.98 9.47 -10.80
C LEU A 429 5.40 10.95 -10.68
N ASN A 430 4.90 11.63 -9.66
CA ASN A 430 5.35 12.97 -9.32
C ASN A 430 6.76 12.89 -8.71
N LEU A 431 7.75 13.57 -9.28
CA LEU A 431 9.13 13.64 -8.75
C LEU A 431 9.35 14.86 -7.82
N GLY A 432 8.32 15.69 -7.69
CA GLY A 432 8.31 16.98 -7.01
C GLY A 432 8.80 18.11 -7.89
N LYS A 433 8.57 19.35 -7.44
CA LYS A 433 8.94 20.59 -8.16
C LYS A 433 8.39 20.66 -9.59
N GLY A 434 7.15 20.21 -9.78
CA GLY A 434 6.46 20.23 -11.08
C GLY A 434 7.02 19.29 -12.14
N LYS A 435 7.76 18.24 -11.75
CA LYS A 435 8.29 17.23 -12.68
C LYS A 435 7.54 15.91 -12.52
N LEU A 436 7.11 15.32 -13.64
CA LEU A 436 6.36 14.06 -13.68
C LEU A 436 7.05 13.05 -14.59
N VAL A 437 6.99 11.77 -14.23
CA VAL A 437 7.26 10.65 -15.14
C VAL A 437 5.93 10.01 -15.51
N ALA A 438 5.59 10.00 -16.80
CA ALA A 438 4.28 9.60 -17.29
C ALA A 438 4.38 8.58 -18.43
N ASP A 439 3.32 7.80 -18.61
CA ASP A 439 3.21 6.84 -19.71
C ASP A 439 3.07 7.58 -21.06
N ALA A 440 3.99 7.30 -21.99
CA ALA A 440 4.03 7.86 -23.34
C ALA A 440 2.81 7.48 -24.19
N TYR A 441 2.00 6.50 -23.78
CA TYR A 441 0.73 6.21 -24.43
C TYR A 441 -0.27 7.38 -24.32
N ASN A 442 -0.23 8.15 -23.23
CA ASN A 442 -1.18 9.24 -22.95
C ASN A 442 -0.69 10.62 -23.44
N ARG A 443 -0.13 10.69 -24.66
CA ARG A 443 0.52 11.91 -25.19
C ARG A 443 -0.33 13.18 -25.10
N GLU A 444 -1.63 13.08 -25.35
CA GLU A 444 -2.52 14.24 -25.31
C GLU A 444 -2.74 14.75 -23.88
N VAL A 445 -2.71 13.85 -22.89
CA VAL A 445 -2.74 14.21 -21.46
C VAL A 445 -1.43 14.87 -21.08
N ASN A 446 -0.30 14.30 -21.48
CA ASN A 446 1.03 14.83 -21.17
C ASN A 446 1.19 16.27 -21.72
N LYS A 447 0.87 16.50 -22.99
CA LYS A 447 0.88 17.85 -23.60
C LYS A 447 -0.07 18.81 -22.90
N TYR A 448 -1.25 18.34 -22.49
CA TYR A 448 -2.22 19.15 -21.75
C TYR A 448 -1.64 19.58 -20.40
N LEU A 449 -1.01 18.65 -19.67
CA LEU A 449 -0.38 18.96 -18.38
C LEU A 449 0.73 19.99 -18.53
N GLU A 450 1.63 19.82 -19.51
CA GLU A 450 2.70 20.78 -19.80
C GLU A 450 2.13 22.16 -20.18
N LYS A 451 1.11 22.20 -21.05
CA LYS A 451 0.54 23.43 -21.59
C LYS A 451 -0.27 24.22 -20.56
N GLU A 452 -1.13 23.56 -19.78
CA GLU A 452 -2.06 24.23 -18.87
C GLU A 452 -1.44 24.51 -17.49
N PHE A 453 -0.53 23.65 -17.02
CA PHE A 453 0.04 23.77 -15.67
C PHE A 453 1.55 24.06 -15.65
N GLY A 454 2.24 23.95 -16.79
CA GLY A 454 3.68 24.18 -16.86
C GLY A 454 4.52 23.12 -16.14
N VAL A 455 3.99 21.89 -16.00
CA VAL A 455 4.78 20.76 -15.49
C VAL A 455 5.77 20.28 -16.55
N ASP A 456 6.89 19.73 -16.12
CA ASP A 456 7.89 19.05 -16.95
C ASP A 456 7.57 17.55 -16.99
N VAL A 457 7.14 17.04 -18.15
CA VAL A 457 6.70 15.64 -18.30
C VAL A 457 7.76 14.83 -19.03
N ILE A 458 8.31 13.83 -18.34
CA ILE A 458 9.20 12.82 -18.93
C ILE A 458 8.34 11.64 -19.37
N GLU A 459 8.16 11.50 -20.68
CA GLU A 459 7.36 10.42 -21.27
C GLU A 459 8.17 9.11 -21.36
N VAL A 460 7.56 8.01 -20.93
CA VAL A 460 8.19 6.68 -20.92
C VAL A 460 7.23 5.63 -21.47
N GLU A 461 7.68 4.81 -22.40
CA GLU A 461 6.87 3.69 -22.91
C GLU A 461 6.95 2.49 -21.96
N ILE A 462 5.81 2.11 -21.40
CA ILE A 462 5.70 1.03 -20.39
C ILE A 462 4.59 0.00 -20.72
N PRO A 463 4.59 -0.59 -21.94
CA PRO A 463 3.48 -1.42 -22.43
C PRO A 463 3.17 -2.67 -21.59
N GLN A 464 4.16 -3.35 -21.00
CA GLN A 464 3.95 -4.54 -20.17
C GLN A 464 3.43 -4.17 -18.77
N ILE A 465 3.92 -3.07 -18.19
CA ILE A 465 3.42 -2.54 -16.92
C ILE A 465 1.96 -2.07 -17.07
N GLU A 466 1.65 -1.33 -18.13
CA GLU A 466 0.27 -0.90 -18.43
C GLU A 466 -0.67 -2.08 -18.59
N ALA A 467 -0.24 -3.10 -19.34
CA ALA A 467 -1.05 -4.29 -19.59
C ALA A 467 -1.41 -5.05 -18.32
N GLY A 468 -0.56 -5.00 -17.29
CA GLY A 468 -0.87 -5.58 -15.99
C GLY A 468 -1.62 -4.65 -15.04
N GLY A 469 -2.03 -3.46 -15.47
CA GLY A 469 -2.98 -2.63 -14.74
C GLY A 469 -2.37 -1.53 -13.87
N GLY A 470 -1.15 -1.07 -14.15
CA GLY A 470 -0.56 0.08 -13.45
C GLY A 470 0.22 1.02 -14.37
N GLY A 471 0.56 2.20 -13.87
CA GLY A 471 1.44 3.16 -14.55
C GLY A 471 2.73 3.42 -13.79
N PRO A 472 3.47 4.49 -14.13
CA PRO A 472 4.72 4.84 -13.45
C PRO A 472 4.57 4.97 -11.94
N ARG A 473 3.46 5.53 -11.44
CA ARG A 473 3.23 5.66 -9.99
C ARG A 473 2.99 4.31 -9.32
N CYS A 474 2.20 3.41 -9.93
CA CYS A 474 1.96 2.06 -9.39
C CYS A 474 3.24 1.21 -9.37
N ALA A 475 4.11 1.37 -10.37
CA ALA A 475 5.35 0.61 -10.51
C ALA A 475 6.52 1.14 -9.66
N SER A 476 6.28 2.18 -8.84
CA SER A 476 7.33 2.87 -8.09
C SER A 476 6.95 3.14 -6.64
N ARG A 477 7.97 3.25 -5.79
CA ARG A 477 7.85 3.61 -4.38
C ARG A 477 8.97 4.56 -3.97
N GLU A 478 8.63 5.78 -3.58
CA GLU A 478 9.61 6.72 -3.04
C GLU A 478 10.23 6.20 -1.74
N LEU A 479 11.51 6.51 -1.54
CA LEU A 479 12.25 6.18 -0.33
C LEU A 479 12.89 7.44 0.22
N TRP A 480 12.71 7.67 1.53
CA TRP A 480 13.26 8.82 2.24
C TRP A 480 14.46 8.39 3.09
N ILE A 481 15.54 8.00 2.41
CA ILE A 481 16.79 7.56 3.03
C ILE A 481 17.93 8.48 2.63
N ASP A 482 18.70 8.92 3.61
CA ASP A 482 19.93 9.68 3.39
C ASP A 482 20.92 8.88 2.52
#